data_AF-A0AAN7UDQ4-F1
#
_entry.id   AF-A0AAN7UDQ4-F1
#
_cell.length_a   1.000
_cell.length_b   1.000
_cell.length_c   1.000
_cell.angle_alpha   90.00
_cell.angle_beta   90.00
_cell.angle_gamma   90.00
#
_symmetry.space_group_name_H-M   'P 1'
#
loop_
_entity.id
_entity.type
_entity.pdbx_description
1 polymer ?
#
loop_
_entity_poly.entity_id
_entity_poly.type
_entity_poly.pdbx_seq_one_letter_code
_entity_poly.pdbx_strand_id
1 'polypeptide(L)'
;MARYMDEIKTIESITTDNLRLLENVLLDVQEVENADCGHPQCVSDEAVRRNDEIVDPRWKPESMTQRLEWAMTLLQEREADLRRMNDHFEKALKNLLDICIIEQNDRSVVADTMNKAILLFTGITVVFLPLSFITSYLGMNLRDIRETTIDQVWFWKYLGSTGLVISAASILYTSRIHFRSFPLWAKAEMEDI
;
A
#
# COMPACT_ATOMS: atom_id res chain seq x y z
N MET A 1 -11.62 -2.66 -2.79
CA MET A 1 -11.68 -1.54 -1.82
C MET A 1 -12.77 -0.53 -2.19
N ALA A 2 -12.80 0.01 -3.41
CA ALA A 2 -13.85 0.94 -3.87
C ALA A 2 -15.30 0.42 -3.69
N ARG A 3 -15.57 -0.85 -4.02
CA ARG A 3 -16.90 -1.47 -3.86
C ARG A 3 -17.41 -1.48 -2.41
N TYR A 4 -16.56 -1.80 -1.45
CA TYR A 4 -16.93 -1.81 -0.03
C TYR A 4 -17.20 -0.39 0.51
N MET A 5 -16.46 0.59 0.00
CA MET A 5 -16.66 1.99 0.37
C MET A 5 -17.99 2.53 -0.16
N ASP A 6 -18.38 2.11 -1.37
CA ASP A 6 -19.69 2.41 -1.97
C ASP A 6 -20.83 1.75 -1.18
N GLU A 7 -20.67 0.49 -0.78
CA GLU A 7 -21.66 -0.21 0.06
C GLU A 7 -21.86 0.49 1.41
N ILE A 8 -20.78 0.94 2.06
CA ILE A 8 -20.85 1.68 3.32
C ILE A 8 -21.54 3.04 3.15
N LYS A 9 -21.22 3.80 2.10
CA LYS A 9 -21.91 5.07 1.79
C LYS A 9 -23.39 4.87 1.50
N THR A 10 -23.74 3.76 0.86
CA THR A 10 -25.12 3.41 0.57
C THR A 10 -25.88 3.11 1.87
N ILE A 11 -25.27 2.36 2.79
CA ILE A 11 -25.86 2.06 4.10
C ILE A 11 -26.01 3.34 4.96
N GLU A 12 -25.02 4.23 4.90
CA GLU A 12 -25.09 5.54 5.56
C GLU A 12 -26.28 6.36 5.04
N SER A 13 -26.44 6.47 3.71
CA SER A 13 -27.57 7.14 3.05
C SER A 13 -28.92 6.57 3.47
N ILE A 14 -29.08 5.24 3.45
CA ILE A 14 -30.33 4.57 3.84
C ILE A 14 -30.65 4.84 5.32
N THR A 15 -29.63 4.88 6.17
CA THR A 15 -29.80 5.15 7.60
C THR A 15 -30.27 6.58 7.84
N THR A 16 -29.66 7.57 7.16
CA THR A 16 -30.07 8.98 7.25
C THR A 16 -31.51 9.19 6.75
N ASP A 17 -31.92 8.49 5.68
CA ASP A 17 -33.28 8.60 5.15
C ASP A 17 -34.32 7.95 6.07
N ASN A 18 -34.00 6.81 6.70
CA ASN A 18 -34.87 6.21 7.72
C ASN A 18 -35.06 7.14 8.93
N LEU A 19 -34.00 7.88 9.30
CA LEU A 19 -34.02 8.84 10.40
C LEU A 19 -34.98 10.01 10.11
N ARG A 20 -34.97 10.52 8.86
CA ARG A 20 -35.93 11.53 8.40
C ARG A 20 -37.37 11.04 8.36
N LEU A 21 -37.59 9.79 7.93
CA LEU A 21 -38.93 9.20 7.93
C LEU A 21 -39.48 9.08 9.35
N LEU A 22 -38.65 8.68 10.31
CA LEU A 22 -39.01 8.61 11.72
C LEU A 22 -39.34 9.98 12.30
N GLU A 23 -38.59 11.02 11.94
CA GLU A 23 -38.89 12.41 12.32
C GLU A 23 -40.28 12.84 11.83
N ASN A 24 -40.61 12.55 10.57
CA ASN A 24 -41.93 12.86 10.01
C ASN A 24 -43.06 12.09 10.71
N VAL A 25 -42.86 10.80 10.98
CA VAL A 25 -43.85 9.99 11.71
C VAL A 25 -44.05 10.50 13.14
N LEU A 26 -43.02 11.07 13.76
CA LEU A 26 -43.13 11.67 15.09
C LEU A 26 -44.04 12.88 15.09
N LEU A 27 -43.86 13.75 14.11
CA LEU A 27 -44.70 14.93 13.92
C LEU A 27 -46.17 14.54 13.68
N ASP A 28 -46.42 13.54 12.83
CA ASP A 28 -47.77 13.06 12.53
C ASP A 28 -48.46 12.44 13.76
N VAL A 29 -47.74 11.61 14.53
CA VAL A 29 -48.29 10.98 15.75
C VAL A 29 -48.57 12.04 16.82
N GLN A 30 -47.71 13.04 16.96
CA GLN A 30 -47.92 14.14 17.89
C GLN A 30 -49.11 15.03 17.49
N GLU A 31 -49.34 15.20 16.19
CA GLU A 31 -50.53 15.90 15.67
C GLU A 31 -51.82 15.12 15.97
N VAL A 32 -51.82 13.79 15.77
CA VAL A 32 -52.96 12.92 16.06
C VAL A 32 -53.24 12.84 17.57
N GLU A 33 -52.22 12.73 18.40
CA GLU A 33 -52.35 12.70 19.87
C GLU A 33 -52.92 14.03 20.40
N ASN A 34 -52.52 15.17 19.82
CA ASN A 34 -53.08 16.47 20.15
C ASN A 34 -54.54 16.65 19.64
N ALA A 35 -54.92 15.99 18.55
CA ALA A 35 -56.28 16.05 18.00
C ALA A 35 -57.29 15.19 18.80
N ASP A 36 -56.84 14.12 19.48
CA ASP A 36 -57.70 13.19 20.23
C ASP A 36 -58.02 13.66 21.68
N CYS A 37 -57.45 14.78 22.13
CA CYS A 37 -57.63 15.34 23.48
C CYS A 37 -59.00 16.00 23.74
N GLY A 38 -60.04 15.59 23.00
CA GLY A 38 -61.42 16.08 23.16
C GLY A 38 -62.32 15.24 24.10
N HIS A 39 -61.90 14.05 24.55
CA HIS A 39 -62.78 13.19 25.36
C HIS A 39 -62.06 12.54 26.57
N PRO A 40 -62.53 12.77 27.82
CA PRO A 40 -61.96 12.12 29.00
C PRO A 40 -62.58 10.73 29.18
N GLN A 41 -62.10 9.70 28.45
CA GLN A 41 -62.10 8.29 28.89
C GLN A 41 -61.63 7.34 27.77
N CYS A 42 -60.35 6.95 27.84
CA CYS A 42 -59.85 5.72 27.22
C CYS A 42 -58.98 4.95 28.24
N VAL A 43 -59.51 4.77 29.45
CA VAL A 43 -59.21 3.59 30.26
C VAL A 43 -60.56 2.91 30.43
N SER A 44 -60.77 1.82 29.70
CA SER A 44 -61.96 0.99 29.86
C SER A 44 -61.94 0.36 31.26
N ASP A 45 -62.72 0.93 32.18
CA ASP A 45 -62.96 0.49 33.56
C ASP A 45 -63.69 -0.88 33.69
N GLU A 46 -63.71 -1.73 32.67
CA GLU A 46 -64.48 -2.99 32.68
C GLU A 46 -63.68 -4.20 33.23
N ALA A 47 -62.40 -4.04 33.57
CA ALA A 47 -61.54 -5.14 34.03
C ALA A 47 -61.37 -5.24 35.55
N VAL A 48 -62.06 -4.43 36.37
CA VAL A 48 -61.80 -4.34 37.83
C VAL A 48 -62.56 -5.40 38.66
N ARG A 49 -62.95 -6.56 38.10
CA ARG A 49 -63.71 -7.56 38.88
C ARG A 49 -63.32 -9.03 38.80
N ARG A 50 -62.13 -9.39 38.32
CA ARG A 50 -61.63 -10.74 38.64
C ARG A 50 -60.12 -10.89 38.48
N ASN A 51 -59.50 -11.24 39.60
CA ASN A 51 -58.18 -11.82 39.82
C ASN A 51 -57.06 -10.85 40.22
N ASP A 52 -56.51 -11.14 41.40
CA ASP A 52 -55.27 -10.63 41.99
C ASP A 52 -54.07 -10.93 41.08
N GLU A 53 -53.84 -10.09 40.08
CA GLU A 53 -52.54 -10.00 39.46
C GLU A 53 -51.92 -8.68 39.90
N ILE A 54 -50.80 -8.78 40.60
CA ILE A 54 -49.97 -7.63 40.99
C ILE A 54 -49.44 -7.04 39.68
N VAL A 55 -50.20 -6.09 39.13
CA VAL A 55 -49.74 -5.26 38.01
C VAL A 55 -48.59 -4.41 38.54
N ASP A 56 -47.36 -4.68 38.09
CA ASP A 56 -46.20 -3.83 38.37
C ASP A 56 -46.57 -2.38 37.97
N PRO A 57 -46.49 -1.40 38.89
CA PRO A 57 -46.85 0.00 38.59
C PRO A 57 -45.96 0.66 37.54
N ARG A 58 -44.99 -0.06 36.94
CA ARG A 58 -44.13 0.43 35.86
C ARG A 58 -44.70 0.39 34.45
N TRP A 59 -45.78 -0.33 34.17
CA TRP A 59 -46.39 -0.27 32.84
C TRP A 59 -47.47 0.81 32.78
N LYS A 60 -47.02 2.06 32.54
CA LYS A 60 -47.87 3.06 31.87
C LYS A 60 -48.03 2.63 30.41
N PRO A 61 -49.17 2.88 29.74
CA PRO A 61 -49.21 2.84 28.29
C PRO A 61 -48.23 3.92 27.81
N GLU A 62 -47.02 3.53 27.42
CA GLU A 62 -46.04 4.45 26.86
C GLU A 62 -46.69 5.05 25.60
N SER A 63 -46.89 6.37 25.59
CA SER A 63 -47.40 7.07 24.40
C SER A 63 -46.48 6.74 23.22
N MET A 64 -47.05 6.56 22.03
CA MET A 64 -46.27 6.20 20.83
C MET A 64 -45.11 7.19 20.59
N THR A 65 -45.28 8.45 20.98
CA THR A 65 -44.27 9.51 20.97
C THR A 65 -43.01 9.14 21.77
N GLN A 66 -43.15 8.54 22.96
CA GLN A 66 -42.02 8.21 23.83
C GLN A 66 -41.14 7.07 23.25
N ARG A 67 -41.78 6.10 22.58
CA ARG A 67 -41.09 4.99 21.91
C ARG A 67 -40.36 5.45 20.66
N LEU A 68 -40.94 6.43 19.97
CA LEU A 68 -40.37 6.99 18.76
C LEU A 68 -39.16 7.89 19.06
N GLU A 69 -39.22 8.67 20.13
CA GLU A 69 -38.09 9.47 20.63
C GLU A 69 -36.90 8.58 21.05
N TRP A 70 -37.18 7.45 21.71
CA TRP A 70 -36.16 6.45 22.01
C TRP A 70 -35.56 5.81 20.74
N ALA A 71 -36.40 5.44 19.76
CA ALA A 71 -35.91 4.87 18.51
C ALA A 71 -35.04 5.86 17.73
N MET A 72 -35.41 7.14 17.74
CA MET A 72 -34.66 8.23 17.11
C MET A 72 -33.27 8.41 17.74
N THR A 73 -33.21 8.52 19.07
CA THR A 73 -31.93 8.66 19.80
C THR A 73 -31.01 7.47 19.57
N LEU A 74 -31.56 6.25 19.54
CA LEU A 74 -30.80 5.04 19.26
C LEU A 74 -30.24 5.02 17.83
N LEU A 75 -31.01 5.42 16.82
CA LEU A 75 -30.55 5.46 15.43
C LEU A 75 -29.48 6.52 15.20
N GLN A 76 -29.61 7.69 15.84
CA GLN A 76 -28.59 8.74 15.80
C GLN A 76 -27.26 8.26 16.41
N GLU A 77 -27.31 7.53 17.52
CA GLU A 77 -26.12 6.96 18.15
C GLU A 77 -25.43 5.94 17.24
N ARG A 78 -26.21 5.06 16.60
CA ARG A 78 -25.70 4.06 15.66
C ARG A 78 -25.06 4.69 14.43
N GLU A 79 -25.63 5.78 13.92
CA GLU A 79 -25.07 6.52 12.79
C GLU A 79 -23.72 7.15 13.17
N ALA A 80 -23.63 7.77 14.34
CA ALA A 80 -22.38 8.33 14.84
C ALA A 80 -21.28 7.26 15.02
N ASP A 81 -21.65 6.07 15.50
CA ASP A 81 -20.72 4.96 15.67
C ASP A 81 -20.25 4.36 14.34
N LEU A 82 -21.13 4.18 13.35
CA LEU A 82 -20.73 3.73 12.02
C LEU A 82 -19.74 4.73 11.38
N ARG A 83 -20.02 6.04 11.49
CA ARG A 83 -19.15 7.09 10.96
C ARG A 83 -17.77 7.08 11.62
N ARG A 84 -17.72 6.96 12.96
CA ARG A 84 -16.44 6.86 13.70
C ARG A 84 -15.64 5.63 13.26
N MET A 85 -16.29 4.48 13.18
CA MET A 85 -15.60 3.24 12.81
C MET A 85 -15.02 3.32 11.39
N ASN A 86 -15.75 3.94 10.46
CA ASN A 86 -15.27 4.16 9.10
C ASN A 86 -14.04 5.10 9.05
N ASP A 87 -14.08 6.21 9.78
CA ASP A 87 -12.95 7.16 9.88
C ASP A 87 -11.70 6.48 10.49
N HIS A 88 -11.89 5.60 11.47
CA HIS A 88 -10.79 4.82 12.05
C HIS A 88 -10.18 3.85 11.04
N PHE A 89 -10.99 3.16 10.23
CA PHE A 89 -10.49 2.28 9.18
C PHE A 89 -9.73 3.05 8.11
N GLU A 90 -10.24 4.20 7.67
CA GLU A 90 -9.57 5.04 6.68
C GLU A 90 -8.20 5.50 7.19
N LYS A 91 -8.13 6.00 8.42
CA LYS A 91 -6.86 6.42 9.05
C LYS A 91 -5.88 5.27 9.22
N ALA A 92 -6.35 4.11 9.69
CA ALA A 92 -5.50 2.93 9.83
C ALA A 92 -4.94 2.49 8.49
N LEU A 93 -5.78 2.44 7.45
CA LEU A 93 -5.40 2.01 6.11
C LEU A 93 -4.41 3.00 5.47
N LYS A 94 -4.61 4.30 5.67
CA LYS A 94 -3.68 5.35 5.24
C LYS A 94 -2.32 5.22 5.92
N ASN A 95 -2.28 5.07 7.25
CA ASN A 95 -1.02 4.92 7.98
C ASN A 95 -0.26 3.65 7.55
N LEU A 96 -0.97 2.54 7.32
CA LEU A 96 -0.36 1.32 6.80
C LEU A 96 0.19 1.51 5.39
N LEU A 97 -0.55 2.19 4.52
CA LEU A 97 -0.12 2.49 3.17
C LEU A 97 1.15 3.37 3.18
N ASP A 98 1.20 4.39 4.03
CA ASP A 98 2.35 5.29 4.17
C ASP A 98 3.61 4.51 4.58
N ILE A 99 3.49 3.58 5.53
CA ILE A 99 4.60 2.70 5.94
C ILE A 99 5.05 1.82 4.75
N CYS A 100 4.12 1.20 4.04
CA CYS A 100 4.45 0.38 2.88
C CYS A 100 5.12 1.18 1.74
N ILE A 101 4.70 2.42 1.51
CA ILE A 101 5.30 3.30 0.49
C ILE A 101 6.76 3.62 0.86
N ILE A 102 7.03 3.94 2.13
CA ILE A 102 8.40 4.19 2.61
C ILE A 102 9.27 2.94 2.44
N GLU A 103 8.75 1.76 2.80
CA GLU A 103 9.49 0.51 2.66
C GLU A 103 9.78 0.16 1.19
N GLN A 104 8.83 0.42 0.28
CA GLN A 104 9.05 0.24 -1.16
C GLN A 104 10.10 1.22 -1.71
N ASN A 105 10.12 2.45 -1.22
CA ASN A 105 11.14 3.43 -1.61
C ASN A 105 12.54 2.96 -1.22
N ASP A 106 12.71 2.45 0.01
CA ASP A 106 13.99 1.90 0.47
C ASP A 106 14.45 0.70 -0.39
N ARG A 107 13.52 -0.20 -0.73
CA ARG A 107 13.81 -1.32 -1.65
C ARG A 107 14.21 -0.86 -3.05
N SER A 108 13.64 0.23 -3.56
CA SER A 108 13.99 0.78 -4.87
C SER A 108 15.41 1.36 -4.90
N VAL A 109 15.80 2.07 -3.83
CA VAL A 109 17.16 2.62 -3.66
C VAL A 109 18.20 1.51 -3.51
N VAL A 110 17.89 0.49 -2.70
CA VAL A 110 18.77 -0.68 -2.54
C VAL A 110 18.89 -1.48 -3.85
N ALA A 111 17.81 -1.64 -4.61
CA ALA A 111 17.86 -2.29 -5.91
C ALA A 111 18.73 -1.53 -6.92
N ASP A 112 18.67 -0.19 -6.94
CA ASP A 112 19.50 0.65 -7.80
C ASP A 112 20.99 0.54 -7.46
N THR A 113 21.35 0.54 -6.17
CA THR A 113 22.74 0.36 -5.73
C THR A 113 23.25 -1.05 -6.02
N MET A 114 22.44 -2.09 -5.85
CA MET A 114 22.78 -3.46 -6.25
C MET A 114 22.96 -3.57 -7.78
N ASN A 115 22.10 -2.93 -8.56
CA ASN A 115 22.21 -2.92 -10.02
C ASN A 115 23.50 -2.21 -10.47
N LYS A 116 23.90 -1.12 -9.79
CA LYS A 116 25.21 -0.48 -10.01
C LYS A 116 26.37 -1.40 -9.64
N ALA A 117 26.29 -2.12 -8.52
CA ALA A 117 27.33 -3.03 -8.07
C ALA A 117 27.53 -4.22 -9.03
N ILE A 118 26.44 -4.81 -9.54
CA ILE A 118 26.54 -5.93 -10.49
C ILE A 118 27.10 -5.47 -11.84
N LEU A 119 26.76 -4.27 -12.30
CA LEU A 119 27.34 -3.68 -13.52
C LEU A 119 28.85 -3.42 -13.37
N LEU A 120 29.28 -2.91 -12.20
CA LEU A 120 30.72 -2.76 -11.91
C LEU A 120 31.44 -4.11 -11.84
N PHE A 121 30.85 -5.09 -11.15
CA PHE A 121 31.43 -6.43 -11.02
C PHE A 121 31.57 -7.15 -12.37
N THR A 122 30.54 -7.08 -13.21
CA THR A 122 30.56 -7.64 -14.56
C THR A 122 31.57 -6.91 -15.45
N GLY A 123 31.69 -5.59 -15.35
CA GLY A 123 32.73 -4.82 -16.05
C GLY A 123 34.15 -5.24 -15.70
N ILE A 124 34.44 -5.39 -14.39
CA ILE A 124 35.74 -5.92 -13.93
C ILE A 124 35.95 -7.34 -14.46
N THR A 125 34.95 -8.22 -14.34
CA THR A 125 35.04 -9.60 -14.81
C THR A 125 35.33 -9.69 -16.31
N VAL A 126 34.68 -8.88 -17.15
CA VAL A 126 34.90 -8.87 -18.61
C VAL A 126 36.34 -8.49 -18.97
N VAL A 127 37.02 -7.67 -18.16
CA VAL A 127 38.44 -7.34 -18.36
C VAL A 127 39.35 -8.43 -17.79
N PHE A 128 39.05 -8.95 -16.61
CA PHE A 128 39.90 -9.92 -15.91
C PHE A 128 39.85 -11.30 -16.56
N LEU A 129 38.70 -11.76 -17.01
CA LEU A 129 38.54 -13.11 -17.56
C LEU A 129 39.45 -13.36 -18.79
N PRO A 130 39.52 -12.50 -19.82
CA PRO A 130 40.46 -12.69 -20.92
C PRO A 130 41.93 -12.50 -20.49
N LEU A 131 42.20 -11.59 -19.55
CA LEU A 131 43.56 -11.37 -19.04
C LEU A 131 44.08 -12.59 -18.28
N SER A 132 43.23 -13.17 -17.41
CA SER A 132 43.48 -14.40 -16.67
C SER A 132 43.64 -15.61 -17.59
N PHE A 133 42.88 -15.66 -18.69
CA PHE A 133 43.05 -16.70 -19.70
C PHE A 133 44.42 -16.59 -20.38
N ILE A 134 44.85 -15.39 -20.78
CA ILE A 134 46.16 -15.16 -21.39
C ILE A 134 47.28 -15.49 -20.40
N THR A 135 47.21 -15.03 -19.14
CA THR A 135 48.25 -15.33 -18.15
C THR A 135 48.31 -16.81 -17.80
N SER A 136 47.16 -17.51 -17.75
CA SER A 136 47.12 -18.96 -17.53
C SER A 136 47.68 -19.73 -18.73
N TYR A 137 47.31 -19.34 -19.95
CA TYR A 137 47.82 -19.95 -21.19
C TYR A 137 49.34 -19.82 -21.32
N LEU A 138 49.91 -18.71 -20.86
CA LEU A 138 51.35 -18.45 -20.89
C LEU A 138 52.12 -18.98 -19.67
N GLY A 139 51.45 -19.10 -18.53
CA GLY A 139 52.01 -19.66 -17.30
C GLY A 139 51.99 -21.19 -17.27
N MET A 140 51.18 -21.82 -18.11
CA MET A 140 51.24 -23.25 -18.35
C MET A 140 52.60 -23.56 -18.98
N ASN A 141 53.38 -24.45 -18.36
CA ASN A 141 54.75 -24.78 -18.79
C ASN A 141 54.78 -25.27 -20.24
N LEU A 142 54.89 -24.33 -21.18
CA LEU A 142 55.15 -24.57 -22.59
C LEU A 142 56.60 -24.99 -22.67
N ARG A 143 56.83 -26.29 -22.47
CA ARG A 143 58.13 -26.97 -22.61
C ARG A 143 58.83 -26.63 -23.93
N ASP A 144 58.07 -26.16 -24.92
CA ASP A 144 58.51 -25.71 -26.24
C ASP A 144 59.07 -24.26 -26.26
N ILE A 145 58.53 -23.30 -25.49
CA ILE A 145 59.01 -21.89 -25.47
C ILE A 145 60.40 -21.77 -24.84
N ARG A 146 60.76 -22.71 -23.96
CA ARG A 146 62.06 -22.70 -23.25
C ARG A 146 63.22 -23.18 -24.13
N GLU A 147 62.94 -23.92 -25.20
CA GLU A 147 63.95 -24.47 -26.14
C GLU A 147 63.87 -23.86 -27.55
N THR A 148 63.02 -22.86 -27.79
CA THR A 148 62.97 -22.15 -29.08
C THR A 148 64.10 -21.13 -29.22
N THR A 149 64.83 -21.19 -30.33
CA THR A 149 65.88 -20.23 -30.78
C THR A 149 65.35 -18.84 -31.15
N ILE A 150 64.08 -18.54 -30.84
CA ILE A 150 63.41 -17.32 -31.23
C ILE A 150 63.61 -16.29 -30.11
N ASP A 151 64.21 -15.16 -30.46
CA ASP A 151 64.60 -14.12 -29.53
C ASP A 151 63.43 -13.61 -28.68
N GLN A 152 63.65 -13.34 -27.38
CA GLN A 152 62.62 -12.92 -26.42
C GLN A 152 61.84 -11.68 -26.88
N VAL A 153 62.45 -10.88 -27.76
CA VAL A 153 61.86 -9.71 -28.42
C VAL A 153 60.64 -10.07 -29.27
N TRP A 154 60.66 -11.20 -29.98
CA TRP A 154 59.54 -11.62 -30.84
C TRP A 154 58.32 -12.07 -30.03
N PHE A 155 58.56 -12.69 -28.87
CA PHE A 155 57.51 -13.04 -27.92
C PHE A 155 56.76 -11.78 -27.46
N TRP A 156 57.47 -10.77 -26.97
CA TRP A 156 56.84 -9.51 -26.53
C TRP A 156 56.17 -8.76 -27.68
N LYS A 157 56.75 -8.80 -28.88
CA LYS A 157 56.22 -8.11 -30.06
C LYS A 157 54.89 -8.67 -30.52
N TYR A 158 54.71 -10.00 -30.60
CA TYR A 158 53.46 -10.58 -31.08
C TYR A 158 52.46 -10.79 -29.96
N LEU A 159 52.89 -11.39 -28.86
CA LEU A 159 52.01 -11.80 -27.79
C LEU A 159 51.65 -10.64 -26.86
N GLY A 160 52.63 -9.78 -26.55
CA GLY A 160 52.40 -8.54 -25.83
C GLY A 160 51.51 -7.59 -26.63
N SER A 161 51.76 -7.45 -27.95
CA SER A 161 50.89 -6.66 -28.82
C SER A 161 49.48 -7.24 -28.90
N THR A 162 49.32 -8.55 -29.07
CA THR A 162 47.99 -9.19 -29.15
C THR A 162 47.24 -9.09 -27.83
N GLY A 163 47.90 -9.29 -26.69
CA GLY A 163 47.32 -9.11 -25.37
C GLY A 163 46.89 -7.66 -25.09
N LEU A 164 47.70 -6.69 -25.50
CA LEU A 164 47.35 -5.27 -25.43
C LEU A 164 46.19 -4.89 -26.37
N VAL A 165 46.14 -5.46 -27.57
CA VAL A 165 45.03 -5.22 -28.50
C VAL A 165 43.74 -5.82 -27.97
N ILE A 166 43.76 -7.02 -27.40
CA ILE A 166 42.57 -7.67 -26.83
C ILE A 166 42.08 -6.94 -25.58
N SER A 167 42.98 -6.52 -24.69
CA SER A 167 42.61 -5.73 -23.50
C SER A 167 42.09 -4.35 -23.91
N ALA A 168 42.76 -3.66 -24.83
CA ALA A 168 42.31 -2.38 -25.37
C ALA A 168 40.98 -2.50 -26.12
N ALA A 169 40.76 -3.57 -26.88
CA ALA A 169 39.49 -3.83 -27.56
C ALA A 169 38.37 -4.15 -26.57
N SER A 170 38.65 -4.88 -25.49
CA SER A 170 37.67 -5.16 -24.41
C SER A 170 37.31 -3.88 -23.64
N ILE A 171 38.29 -3.01 -23.41
CA ILE A 171 38.10 -1.68 -22.81
C ILE A 171 37.37 -0.74 -23.78
N LEU A 172 37.66 -0.78 -25.09
CA LEU A 172 36.95 -0.01 -26.10
C LEU A 172 35.52 -0.50 -26.29
N TYR A 173 35.30 -1.81 -26.29
CA TYR A 173 33.96 -2.40 -26.39
C TYR A 173 33.14 -2.05 -25.15
N THR A 174 33.72 -2.22 -23.96
CA THR A 174 33.11 -1.81 -22.69
C THR A 174 32.87 -0.31 -22.68
N SER A 175 33.82 0.54 -23.06
CA SER A 175 33.63 1.99 -23.07
C SER A 175 32.67 2.46 -24.15
N ARG A 176 32.56 1.81 -25.32
CA ARG A 176 31.56 2.13 -26.34
C ARG A 176 30.14 1.74 -25.90
N ILE A 177 30.01 0.59 -25.23
CA ILE A 177 28.73 0.15 -24.65
C ILE A 177 28.37 0.99 -23.43
N HIS A 178 29.33 1.23 -22.54
CA HIS A 178 29.17 2.04 -21.35
C HIS A 178 28.95 3.51 -21.69
N PHE A 179 29.53 4.07 -22.75
CA PHE A 179 29.26 5.43 -23.22
C PHE A 179 27.88 5.57 -23.85
N ARG A 180 27.38 4.52 -24.53
CA ARG A 180 25.97 4.46 -24.98
C ARG A 180 24.98 4.30 -23.82
N SER A 181 25.39 3.61 -22.76
CA SER A 181 24.57 3.38 -21.56
C SER A 181 25.00 4.26 -20.38
N PHE A 182 25.78 5.33 -20.58
CA PHE A 182 26.36 6.10 -19.47
C PHE A 182 25.20 6.77 -18.74
N PRO A 183 24.83 6.27 -17.56
CA PRO A 183 23.62 6.74 -16.92
C PRO A 183 23.89 8.14 -16.39
N LEU A 184 22.95 9.06 -16.63
CA LEU A 184 23.08 10.51 -16.41
C LEU A 184 23.56 10.87 -14.99
N TRP A 185 23.35 10.01 -13.99
CA TRP A 185 23.84 10.21 -12.61
C TRP A 185 25.36 10.28 -12.49
N ALA A 186 26.11 9.56 -13.33
CA ALA A 186 27.58 9.60 -13.30
C ALA A 186 28.16 10.89 -13.93
N LYS A 187 27.35 11.60 -14.71
CA LYS A 187 27.67 12.95 -15.20
C LYS A 187 27.40 14.02 -14.14
N ALA A 188 26.29 13.88 -13.40
CA ALA A 188 25.91 14.82 -12.33
C ALA A 188 26.98 14.88 -11.22
N GLU A 189 27.58 13.74 -10.87
CA GLU A 189 28.58 13.67 -9.80
C GLU A 189 29.99 14.19 -10.22
N MET A 190 30.23 14.42 -11.52
CA MET A 190 31.45 15.10 -12.00
C MET A 190 31.28 16.62 -12.15
N GLU A 191 30.06 17.14 -12.06
CA GLU A 191 29.78 18.58 -12.17
C GLU A 191 29.74 19.27 -10.80
N ASP A 192 29.65 18.48 -9.72
CA ASP A 192 29.72 18.93 -8.31
C ASP A 192 31.16 18.91 -7.71
N ILE A 193 32.21 18.66 -8.51
CA ILE A 193 33.63 18.69 -8.10
C ILE A 193 34.37 19.86 -8.74
#